data_AF-A0A090VJN7-F1
#
_entry.id   AF-A0A090VJN7-F1
#
_cell.length_a   1.000
_cell.length_b   1.000
_cell.length_c   1.000
_cell.angle_alpha   90.00
_cell.angle_beta   90.00
_cell.angle_gamma   90.00
#
_symmetry.space_group_name_H-M   'P 1'
#
loop_
_entity.id
_entity.type
_entity.pdbx_description
1 polymer ?
#
loop_
_entity_poly.entity_id
_entity_poly.type
_entity_poly.pdbx_seq_one_letter_code
_entity_poly.pdbx_strand_id
1 'polypeptide(L)'
;MFLMAYTLTHSQSLESQANGKIKALETLIKKAEKKDIDVLKEKTTVRTAEVFLKFADWDEKNVDINIKLFKKVTSFKKDAVKMGNDLADFERKDVIAMLDKATENLNELINKKAFRKPSPKVDWTKITVDNDQLTFNNRPVFLADYTWKPNTKELNEYHGNQDGFFLTPSYVMNEDGKINPKKMEDLSSKPMVLWGLFL
;
A
#
# COMPACT_ATOMS: atom_id res chain seq x y z
N MET A 1 13.63 3.77 56.98
CA MET A 1 14.01 2.98 55.79
C MET A 1 13.11 3.41 54.64
N PHE A 2 13.59 4.28 53.75
CA PHE A 2 12.81 4.79 52.62
C PHE A 2 12.93 3.79 51.46
N LEU A 3 11.82 3.16 51.05
CA LEU A 3 11.75 2.37 49.82
C LEU A 3 11.53 3.32 48.65
N MET A 4 12.55 3.45 47.80
CA MET A 4 12.47 4.16 46.53
C MET A 4 11.95 3.18 45.48
N ALA A 5 10.68 3.31 45.08
CA ALA A 5 10.10 2.51 44.02
C ALA A 5 10.63 3.00 42.66
N TYR A 6 11.54 2.25 42.06
CA TYR A 6 11.94 2.44 40.67
C TYR A 6 10.81 1.94 39.76
N THR A 7 10.08 2.86 39.13
CA THR A 7 9.18 2.52 38.03
C THR A 7 10.02 2.30 36.77
N LEU A 8 10.20 1.03 36.40
CA LEU A 8 10.76 0.62 35.11
C LEU A 8 9.76 1.01 34.01
N THR A 9 9.94 2.19 33.42
CA THR A 9 9.24 2.58 32.21
C THR A 9 9.77 1.73 31.04
N HIS A 10 9.02 0.70 30.65
CA HIS A 10 9.33 -0.06 29.44
C HIS A 10 9.01 0.81 28.24
N SER A 11 10.04 1.38 27.61
CA SER A 11 9.88 2.04 26.31
C SER A 11 9.43 0.98 25.30
N GLN A 12 8.21 1.12 24.79
CA GLN A 12 7.67 0.22 23.77
C GLN A 12 8.38 0.48 22.44
N SER A 13 8.79 -0.58 21.72
CA SER A 13 9.37 -0.41 20.38
C SER A 13 8.38 0.29 19.44
N LEU A 14 8.89 1.01 18.43
CA LEU A 14 8.05 1.70 17.45
C LEU A 14 7.14 0.71 16.70
N GLU A 15 7.63 -0.49 16.41
CA GLU A 15 6.84 -1.56 15.80
C GLU A 15 5.67 -1.98 16.70
N SER A 16 5.92 -2.18 18.00
CA SER A 16 4.88 -2.56 18.96
C SER A 16 3.87 -1.41 19.16
N GLN A 17 4.34 -0.16 19.15
CA GLN A 17 3.48 1.02 19.17
C GLN A 17 2.59 1.12 17.92
N ALA A 18 3.15 0.91 16.73
CA ALA A 18 2.41 0.90 15.46
C ALA A 18 1.34 -0.22 15.46
N ASN A 19 1.71 -1.44 15.86
CA ASN A 19 0.78 -2.56 15.99
C ASN A 19 -0.36 -2.29 16.98
N GLY A 20 -0.07 -1.61 18.10
CA GLY A 20 -1.09 -1.15 19.03
C GLY A 20 -2.08 -0.17 18.39
N LYS A 21 -1.58 0.78 17.60
CA LYS A 21 -2.40 1.78 16.88
C LYS A 21 -3.21 1.16 15.75
N ILE A 22 -2.69 0.16 15.03
CA ILE A 22 -3.45 -0.63 14.04
C ILE A 22 -4.67 -1.25 14.71
N LYS A 23 -4.49 -2.00 15.81
CA LYS A 23 -5.59 -2.65 16.54
C LYS A 23 -6.63 -1.66 17.06
N ALA A 24 -6.17 -0.48 17.52
CA ALA A 24 -7.05 0.58 17.96
C ALA A 24 -7.89 1.14 16.80
N LEU A 25 -7.27 1.42 15.65
CA LEU A 25 -7.96 1.90 14.45
C LEU A 25 -8.95 0.85 13.90
N GLU A 26 -8.58 -0.43 13.85
CA GLU A 26 -9.48 -1.52 13.44
C GLU A 26 -10.73 -1.62 14.33
N THR A 27 -10.56 -1.44 15.64
CA THR A 27 -11.67 -1.41 16.59
C THR A 27 -12.58 -0.20 16.32
N LEU A 28 -11.99 0.96 16.03
CA LEU A 28 -12.72 2.18 15.69
C LEU A 28 -13.46 2.07 14.35
N ILE A 29 -12.85 1.43 13.34
CA ILE A 29 -13.45 1.09 12.05
C ILE A 29 -14.74 0.29 12.28
N LYS A 30 -14.69 -0.79 13.08
CA LYS A 30 -15.88 -1.60 13.41
C LYS A 30 -16.99 -0.78 14.08
N LYS A 31 -16.62 0.21 14.92
CA LYS A 31 -17.58 1.11 15.56
C LYS A 31 -18.22 2.09 14.56
N ALA A 32 -17.44 2.60 13.61
CA ALA A 32 -17.91 3.49 12.56
C ALA A 32 -18.82 2.76 11.56
N GLU A 33 -18.49 1.53 11.18
CA GLU A 33 -19.33 0.69 10.29
C GLU A 33 -20.72 0.44 10.88
N LYS A 34 -20.82 0.19 12.19
CA LYS A 34 -22.13 0.06 12.89
C LYS A 34 -22.97 1.33 12.89
N LYS A 35 -22.40 2.47 12.46
CA LYS A 35 -23.05 3.77 12.32
C LYS A 35 -23.20 4.16 10.85
N ASP A 36 -23.01 3.22 9.91
CA ASP A 36 -23.07 3.42 8.47
C ASP A 36 -22.09 4.49 7.95
N ILE A 37 -20.95 4.67 8.64
CA ILE A 37 -19.89 5.57 8.21
C ILE A 37 -18.97 4.83 7.24
N ASP A 38 -18.64 5.47 6.11
CA ASP A 38 -17.66 4.97 5.15
C ASP A 38 -16.24 4.95 5.75
N VAL A 39 -15.66 3.76 5.80
CA VAL A 39 -14.34 3.46 6.39
C VAL A 39 -13.31 2.98 5.36
N LEU A 40 -13.58 3.15 4.06
CA LEU A 40 -12.69 2.62 3.01
C LEU A 40 -11.28 3.22 3.11
N LYS A 41 -11.21 4.52 3.44
CA LYS A 41 -9.95 5.22 3.67
C LYS A 41 -9.16 4.62 4.82
N GLU A 42 -9.81 4.36 5.97
CA GLU A 42 -9.13 3.85 7.15
C GLU A 42 -8.69 2.38 6.98
N LYS A 43 -9.48 1.57 6.27
CA LYS A 43 -9.05 0.21 5.88
C LYS A 43 -7.83 0.23 4.96
N THR A 44 -7.79 1.17 4.02
CA THR A 44 -6.62 1.40 3.16
C THR A 44 -5.41 1.80 4.01
N THR A 45 -5.58 2.70 4.98
CA THR A 45 -4.52 3.10 5.93
C THR A 45 -3.98 1.92 6.73
N VAL A 46 -4.85 1.04 7.24
CA VAL A 46 -4.41 -0.16 7.95
C VAL A 46 -3.57 -1.06 7.03
N ARG A 47 -4.02 -1.32 5.80
CA ARG A 47 -3.22 -2.14 4.86
C ARG A 47 -1.88 -1.48 4.53
N THR A 48 -1.84 -0.17 4.34
CA THR A 48 -0.56 0.55 4.14
C THR A 48 0.36 0.37 5.34
N ALA A 49 -0.15 0.47 6.57
CA ALA A 49 0.64 0.27 7.78
C ALA A 49 1.21 -1.16 7.85
N GLU A 50 0.39 -2.19 7.59
CA GLU A 50 0.83 -3.59 7.56
C GLU A 50 1.96 -3.84 6.56
N VAL A 51 1.83 -3.27 5.35
CA VAL A 51 2.83 -3.42 4.27
C VAL A 51 4.13 -2.71 4.63
N PHE A 52 4.06 -1.45 5.08
CA PHE A 52 5.27 -0.68 5.40
C PHE A 52 5.99 -1.16 6.65
N LEU A 53 5.29 -1.78 7.61
CA LEU A 53 5.97 -2.44 8.73
C LEU A 53 6.81 -3.64 8.25
N LYS A 54 6.35 -4.40 7.25
CA LYS A 54 7.16 -5.46 6.62
C LYS A 54 8.38 -4.92 5.89
N PHE A 55 8.25 -3.74 5.27
CA PHE A 55 9.38 -3.07 4.62
C PHE A 55 10.40 -2.58 5.65
N ALA A 56 9.95 -1.91 6.71
CA ALA A 56 10.81 -1.49 7.81
C ALA A 56 11.57 -2.66 8.47
N ASP A 57 10.90 -3.81 8.64
CA ASP A 57 11.53 -5.03 9.17
C ASP A 57 12.58 -5.62 8.23
N TRP A 58 12.39 -5.46 6.92
CA TRP A 58 13.40 -5.82 5.93
C TRP A 58 14.55 -4.82 5.95
N ASP A 59 14.26 -3.52 6.01
CA ASP A 59 15.24 -2.45 5.99
C ASP A 59 16.17 -2.47 7.22
N GLU A 60 15.62 -2.76 8.40
CA GLU A 60 16.39 -2.96 9.63
C GLU A 60 17.40 -4.11 9.52
N LYS A 61 17.06 -5.16 8.76
CA LYS A 61 17.93 -6.34 8.54
C LYS A 61 18.88 -6.17 7.36
N ASN A 62 18.69 -5.15 6.52
CA ASN A 62 19.41 -4.95 5.25
C ASN A 62 20.05 -3.57 5.13
N VAL A 63 20.48 -2.98 6.25
CA VAL A 63 21.09 -1.64 6.33
C VAL A 63 22.20 -1.43 5.29
N ASP A 64 23.09 -2.40 5.08
CA ASP A 64 24.18 -2.30 4.10
C ASP A 64 23.68 -2.12 2.65
N ILE A 65 22.57 -2.76 2.30
CA ILE A 65 21.93 -2.60 0.99
C ILE A 65 21.35 -1.19 0.89
N ASN A 66 20.66 -0.72 1.92
CA ASN A 66 20.05 0.60 1.96
C ASN A 66 21.09 1.72 1.86
N ILE A 67 22.22 1.61 2.56
CA ILE A 67 23.33 2.56 2.43
C ILE A 67 23.85 2.61 0.99
N LYS A 68 23.98 1.44 0.32
CA LYS A 68 24.41 1.38 -1.09
C LYS A 68 23.38 2.04 -2.00
N LEU A 69 22.08 1.86 -1.75
CA LEU A 69 21.01 2.51 -2.51
C LEU A 69 21.01 4.03 -2.31
N PHE A 70 21.10 4.53 -1.07
CA PHE A 70 21.19 5.97 -0.80
C PHE A 70 22.42 6.62 -1.45
N LYS A 71 23.55 5.90 -1.54
CA LYS A 71 24.76 6.39 -2.24
C LYS A 71 24.56 6.59 -3.75
N LYS A 72 23.59 5.91 -4.37
CA LYS A 72 23.25 6.11 -5.79
C LYS A 72 22.49 7.42 -6.03
N VAL A 73 21.92 8.02 -5.00
CA VAL A 73 21.18 9.29 -5.08
C VAL A 73 22.09 10.43 -4.63
N THR A 74 22.44 11.33 -5.56
CA THR A 74 23.44 12.39 -5.33
C THR A 74 23.16 13.24 -4.10
N SER A 75 21.88 13.61 -3.86
CA SER A 75 21.48 14.44 -2.71
C SER A 75 21.63 13.73 -1.35
N PHE A 76 21.56 12.40 -1.33
CA PHE A 76 21.63 11.61 -0.10
C PHE A 76 23.00 11.00 0.16
N LYS A 77 23.92 11.05 -0.82
CA LYS A 77 25.21 10.37 -0.77
C LYS A 77 26.05 10.72 0.47
N LYS A 78 26.02 11.98 0.93
CA LYS A 78 26.77 12.43 2.12
C LYS A 78 26.23 11.83 3.41
N ASP A 79 24.91 11.68 3.50
CA ASP A 79 24.20 11.20 4.69
C ASP A 79 23.77 9.74 4.58
N ALA A 80 24.19 9.03 3.52
CA ALA A 80 23.69 7.69 3.19
C ALA A 80 23.85 6.67 4.32
N VAL A 81 24.94 6.76 5.09
CA VAL A 81 25.14 5.90 6.27
C VAL A 81 24.09 6.18 7.33
N LYS A 82 23.86 7.46 7.66
CA LYS A 82 22.83 7.87 8.61
C LYS A 82 21.44 7.45 8.13
N MET A 83 21.09 7.77 6.88
CA MET A 83 19.79 7.43 6.30
C MET A 83 19.53 5.92 6.26
N GLY A 84 20.53 5.11 5.91
CA GLY A 84 20.38 3.66 5.92
C GLY A 84 20.13 3.08 7.31
N ASN A 85 20.79 3.62 8.35
CA ASN A 85 20.57 3.20 9.74
C ASN A 85 19.21 3.68 10.29
N ASP A 86 18.75 4.86 9.87
CA ASP A 86 17.53 5.48 10.40
C ASP A 86 16.26 5.07 9.64
N LEU A 87 16.37 4.38 8.50
CA LEU A 87 15.26 4.14 7.56
C LEU A 87 14.08 3.41 8.20
N ALA A 88 14.33 2.27 8.86
CA ALA A 88 13.26 1.47 9.46
C ALA A 88 12.49 2.26 10.55
N ASP A 89 13.20 3.02 11.37
CA ASP A 89 12.61 3.88 12.39
C ASP A 89 11.85 5.07 11.79
N PHE A 90 12.35 5.63 10.69
CA PHE A 90 11.66 6.67 9.94
C PHE A 90 10.32 6.17 9.42
N GLU A 91 10.28 5.00 8.77
CA GLU A 91 9.06 4.40 8.25
C GLU A 91 8.07 4.07 9.36
N ARG A 92 8.52 3.46 10.47
CA ARG A 92 7.66 3.15 11.61
C ARG A 92 7.06 4.41 12.24
N LYS A 93 7.82 5.49 12.35
CA LYS A 93 7.31 6.80 12.83
C LYS A 93 6.27 7.38 11.88
N ASP A 94 6.48 7.27 10.57
CA ASP A 94 5.52 7.77 9.59
C ASP A 94 4.22 6.94 9.59
N VAL A 95 4.33 5.61 9.73
CA VAL A 95 3.19 4.71 9.95
C VAL A 95 2.41 5.10 11.21
N ILE A 96 3.09 5.37 12.32
CA ILE A 96 2.45 5.82 13.56
C ILE A 96 1.69 7.15 13.34
N ALA A 97 2.33 8.13 12.70
CA ALA A 97 1.72 9.43 12.43
C ALA A 97 0.49 9.30 11.52
N MET A 98 0.57 8.45 10.49
CA MET A 98 -0.53 8.14 9.59
C MET A 98 -1.71 7.50 10.34
N LEU A 99 -1.45 6.53 11.22
CA LEU A 99 -2.48 5.85 12.03
C LEU A 99 -3.14 6.80 13.03
N ASP A 100 -2.37 7.69 13.66
CA ASP A 100 -2.90 8.71 14.56
C ASP A 100 -3.81 9.67 13.82
N LYS A 101 -3.40 10.13 12.63
CA LYS A 101 -4.24 11.03 11.83
C LYS A 101 -5.52 10.34 11.34
N ALA A 102 -5.44 9.07 10.95
CA ALA A 102 -6.63 8.30 10.58
C ALA A 102 -7.59 8.11 11.76
N THR A 103 -7.05 7.82 12.95
CA THR A 103 -7.83 7.68 14.19
C THR A 103 -8.52 8.99 14.57
N GLU A 104 -7.81 10.12 14.51
CA GLU A 104 -8.37 11.45 14.76
C GLU A 104 -9.53 11.75 13.79
N ASN A 105 -9.28 11.63 12.49
CA ASN A 105 -10.30 11.91 11.46
C ASN A 105 -11.54 11.01 11.60
N LEU A 106 -11.36 9.72 11.89
CA LEU A 106 -12.49 8.79 12.06
C LEU A 106 -13.30 9.13 13.32
N ASN A 107 -12.65 9.58 14.39
CA ASN A 107 -13.34 10.08 15.58
C ASN A 107 -14.16 11.34 15.27
N GLU A 108 -13.66 12.26 14.45
CA GLU A 108 -14.44 13.42 14.01
C GLU A 108 -15.71 13.03 13.26
N LEU A 109 -15.64 12.01 12.39
CA LEU A 109 -16.81 11.48 11.69
C LEU A 109 -17.81 10.83 12.67
N ILE A 110 -17.33 9.97 13.58
CA ILE A 110 -18.18 9.31 14.59
C ILE A 110 -18.88 10.34 15.49
N ASN A 111 -18.17 11.43 15.83
CA ASN A 111 -18.67 12.51 16.68
C ASN A 111 -19.44 13.59 15.90
N LYS A 112 -19.68 13.39 14.59
CA LYS A 112 -20.38 14.33 13.69
C LYS A 112 -19.75 15.74 13.66
N LYS A 113 -18.45 15.84 13.91
CA LYS A 113 -17.65 17.08 13.74
C LYS A 113 -17.21 17.27 12.29
N ALA A 114 -17.13 16.18 11.53
CA ALA A 114 -16.88 16.17 10.09
C ALA A 114 -17.86 15.20 9.42
N PHE A 115 -18.05 15.38 8.11
CA PHE A 115 -18.91 14.51 7.29
C PHE A 115 -18.16 14.09 6.03
N ARG A 116 -18.40 12.86 5.59
CA ARG A 116 -17.75 12.25 4.42
C ARG A 116 -18.80 11.64 3.51
N LYS A 117 -18.65 11.84 2.20
CA LYS A 117 -19.45 11.13 1.19
C LYS A 117 -18.92 9.70 1.04
N PRO A 118 -19.79 8.69 0.84
CA PRO A 118 -19.35 7.33 0.56
C PRO A 118 -18.39 7.27 -0.64
N SER A 119 -17.36 6.44 -0.52
CA SER A 119 -16.37 6.21 -1.57
C SER A 119 -16.59 4.81 -2.16
N PRO A 120 -16.63 4.65 -3.49
CA PRO A 120 -16.85 3.34 -4.08
C PRO A 120 -15.61 2.45 -3.86
N LYS A 121 -15.79 1.25 -3.32
CA LYS A 121 -14.79 0.18 -3.43
C LYS A 121 -14.85 -0.37 -4.86
N VAL A 122 -14.00 0.16 -5.72
CA VAL A 122 -14.01 -0.15 -7.16
C VAL A 122 -13.57 -1.60 -7.39
N ASP A 123 -14.42 -2.37 -8.06
CA ASP A 123 -14.07 -3.70 -8.58
C ASP A 123 -13.50 -3.53 -9.99
N TRP A 124 -12.17 -3.66 -10.09
CA TRP A 124 -11.43 -3.41 -11.32
C TRP A 124 -11.86 -4.32 -12.48
N THR A 125 -12.42 -5.49 -12.18
CA THR A 125 -12.92 -6.43 -13.20
C THR A 125 -14.23 -5.98 -13.86
N LYS A 126 -14.90 -4.98 -13.29
CA LYS A 126 -16.19 -4.46 -13.74
C LYS A 126 -16.09 -3.04 -14.31
N ILE A 127 -14.89 -2.54 -14.52
CA ILE A 127 -14.66 -1.23 -15.11
C ILE A 127 -14.87 -1.31 -16.62
N THR A 128 -15.48 -0.28 -17.18
CA THR A 128 -15.68 -0.12 -18.62
C THR A 128 -15.10 1.21 -19.08
N VAL A 129 -14.67 1.29 -20.35
CA VAL A 129 -14.45 2.58 -21.02
C VAL A 129 -15.77 3.08 -21.55
N ASP A 130 -16.08 4.33 -21.26
CA ASP A 130 -17.12 5.07 -21.96
C ASP A 130 -16.49 6.38 -22.44
N ASN A 131 -16.24 6.50 -23.75
CA ASN A 131 -15.54 7.64 -24.35
C ASN A 131 -14.18 7.97 -23.66
N ASP A 132 -14.11 9.08 -22.94
CA ASP A 132 -12.94 9.60 -22.24
C ASP A 132 -12.92 9.28 -20.74
N GLN A 133 -13.86 8.45 -20.24
CA GLN A 133 -13.95 8.09 -18.83
C GLN A 133 -13.89 6.58 -18.57
N LEU A 134 -13.39 6.26 -17.37
CA LEU A 134 -13.52 4.94 -16.76
C LEU A 134 -14.77 4.92 -15.91
N THR A 135 -15.63 3.94 -16.14
CA THR A 135 -16.95 3.85 -15.50
C THR A 135 -17.06 2.62 -14.63
N PHE A 136 -17.50 2.80 -13.38
CA PHE A 136 -17.87 1.74 -12.45
C PHE A 136 -19.20 2.09 -11.79
N ASN A 137 -20.18 1.17 -11.82
CA ASN A 137 -21.54 1.39 -11.32
C ASN A 137 -22.17 2.71 -11.82
N ASN A 138 -22.10 2.95 -13.13
CA ASN A 138 -22.63 4.13 -13.82
C ASN A 138 -22.08 5.47 -13.30
N ARG A 139 -20.87 5.46 -12.72
CA ARG A 139 -20.17 6.65 -12.26
C ARG A 139 -18.73 6.68 -12.77
N PRO A 140 -18.22 7.86 -13.15
CA PRO A 140 -16.80 8.02 -13.44
C PRO A 140 -15.95 7.67 -12.22
N VAL A 141 -14.84 6.97 -12.44
CA VAL A 141 -13.85 6.63 -11.41
C VAL A 141 -12.45 6.97 -11.87
N PHE A 142 -11.58 7.29 -10.92
CA PHE A 142 -10.14 7.49 -11.15
C PHE A 142 -9.39 6.33 -10.55
N LEU A 143 -8.50 5.73 -11.34
CA LEU A 143 -7.71 4.57 -10.93
C LEU A 143 -6.29 5.00 -10.61
N ALA A 144 -5.70 4.34 -9.61
CA ALA A 144 -4.32 4.51 -9.23
C ALA A 144 -3.71 3.13 -8.95
N ASP A 145 -2.51 2.92 -9.47
CA ASP A 145 -1.68 1.74 -9.23
C ASP A 145 -0.19 2.16 -9.25
N TYR A 146 0.70 1.25 -8.91
CA TYR A 146 2.14 1.45 -8.81
C TYR A 146 2.86 0.63 -9.88
N THR A 147 3.79 1.28 -10.59
CA THR A 147 4.61 0.59 -11.59
C THR A 147 5.45 -0.51 -10.93
N TRP A 148 5.45 -1.71 -11.52
CA TRP A 148 6.18 -2.90 -11.03
C TRP A 148 5.80 -3.37 -9.63
N LYS A 149 4.62 -2.97 -9.11
CA LYS A 149 4.05 -3.56 -7.90
C LYS A 149 3.84 -5.06 -8.11
N PRO A 150 4.29 -5.92 -7.18
CA PRO A 150 4.01 -7.35 -7.25
C PRO A 150 2.50 -7.62 -7.29
N ASN A 151 2.06 -8.49 -8.20
CA ASN A 151 0.67 -8.89 -8.33
C ASN A 151 0.29 -9.87 -7.22
N THR A 152 -0.10 -9.36 -6.05
CA THR A 152 -0.49 -10.15 -4.88
C THR A 152 -1.80 -9.65 -4.29
N LYS A 153 -2.58 -10.54 -3.67
CA LYS A 153 -3.84 -10.16 -3.01
C LYS A 153 -3.65 -9.06 -1.97
N GLU A 154 -2.54 -9.09 -1.23
CA GLU A 154 -2.23 -8.11 -0.19
C GLU A 154 -2.12 -6.68 -0.75
N LEU A 155 -1.38 -6.52 -1.84
CA LEU A 155 -1.15 -5.23 -2.49
C LEU A 155 -2.32 -4.82 -3.38
N ASN A 156 -3.08 -5.78 -3.91
CA ASN A 156 -4.16 -5.46 -4.85
C ASN A 156 -5.47 -5.05 -4.18
N GLU A 157 -5.63 -5.33 -2.89
CA GLU A 157 -6.91 -5.07 -2.20
C GLU A 157 -7.24 -3.57 -2.09
N TYR A 158 -6.21 -2.73 -1.92
CA TYR A 158 -6.37 -1.27 -1.74
C TYR A 158 -5.38 -0.42 -2.53
N HIS A 159 -4.29 -0.99 -3.08
CA HIS A 159 -3.24 -0.23 -3.77
C HIS A 159 -3.26 -0.44 -5.28
N GLY A 160 -4.46 -0.54 -5.85
CA GLY A 160 -4.70 -0.77 -7.28
C GLY A 160 -4.73 -2.24 -7.68
N ASN A 161 -5.42 -2.59 -8.76
CA ASN A 161 -5.46 -3.98 -9.27
C ASN A 161 -5.40 -3.97 -10.79
N GLN A 162 -4.47 -3.19 -11.33
CA GLN A 162 -4.25 -3.06 -12.75
C GLN A 162 -3.64 -4.34 -13.32
N ASP A 163 -4.31 -4.93 -14.32
CA ASP A 163 -3.74 -6.03 -15.09
C ASP A 163 -2.99 -5.51 -16.33
N GLY A 164 -2.17 -6.36 -16.92
CA GLY A 164 -1.47 -6.08 -18.15
C GLY A 164 -0.73 -7.30 -18.70
N PHE A 165 -0.22 -7.15 -19.91
CA PHE A 165 0.65 -8.13 -20.54
C PHE A 165 1.79 -7.42 -21.27
N PHE A 166 3.02 -7.82 -20.97
CA PHE A 166 4.20 -7.25 -21.61
C PHE A 166 4.52 -7.99 -22.90
N LEU A 167 4.73 -7.24 -23.99
CA LEU A 167 5.09 -7.74 -25.31
C LEU A 167 6.36 -7.06 -25.81
N THR A 168 7.23 -7.85 -26.43
CA THR A 168 8.46 -7.34 -27.03
C THR A 168 8.76 -8.09 -28.33
N PRO A 169 9.35 -7.43 -29.35
CA PRO A 169 9.75 -8.10 -30.59
C PRO A 169 10.66 -9.31 -30.37
N SER A 170 11.43 -9.35 -29.29
CA SER A 170 12.26 -10.50 -28.92
C SER A 170 11.47 -11.79 -28.62
N TYR A 171 10.14 -11.72 -28.52
CA TYR A 171 9.29 -12.91 -28.41
C TYR A 171 9.06 -13.60 -29.75
N VAL A 172 9.35 -12.93 -30.87
CA VAL A 172 9.39 -13.55 -32.20
C VAL A 172 10.69 -14.32 -32.33
N MET A 173 10.60 -15.63 -32.55
CA MET A 173 11.75 -16.53 -32.52
C MET A 173 12.43 -16.73 -33.88
N ASN A 174 11.73 -16.44 -34.99
CA ASN A 174 12.23 -16.66 -36.34
C ASN A 174 11.56 -15.73 -37.37
N GLU A 175 12.06 -15.79 -38.61
CA GLU A 175 11.60 -14.97 -39.75
C GLU A 175 10.14 -15.25 -40.15
N ASP A 176 9.62 -16.43 -39.85
CA ASP A 176 8.22 -16.81 -40.10
C ASP A 176 7.23 -16.16 -39.10
N GLY A 177 7.72 -15.40 -38.13
CA GLY A 177 6.88 -14.75 -37.12
C GLY A 177 6.45 -15.68 -35.97
N LYS A 178 7.12 -16.83 -35.77
CA LYS A 178 6.75 -17.78 -34.72
C LYS A 178 7.00 -17.18 -33.33
N ILE A 179 5.95 -17.02 -32.53
CA ILE A 179 6.03 -16.50 -31.16
C ILE A 179 6.50 -17.58 -30.18
N ASN A 180 7.24 -17.17 -29.14
CA ASN A 180 7.63 -18.02 -28.02
C ASN A 180 6.41 -18.75 -27.42
N PRO A 181 6.37 -20.10 -27.42
CA PRO A 181 5.21 -20.87 -26.97
C PRO A 181 4.80 -20.58 -25.52
N LYS A 182 5.78 -20.35 -24.63
CA LYS A 182 5.49 -20.00 -23.23
C LYS A 182 4.77 -18.66 -23.13
N LYS A 183 5.12 -17.69 -23.98
CA LYS A 183 4.45 -16.38 -24.01
C LYS A 183 3.05 -16.46 -24.60
N MET A 184 2.84 -17.36 -25.57
CA MET A 184 1.50 -17.65 -26.08
C MET A 184 0.62 -18.33 -25.02
N GLU A 185 1.18 -19.25 -24.23
CA GLU A 185 0.47 -19.88 -23.11
C GLU A 185 0.13 -18.86 -22.02
N ASP A 186 1.09 -18.02 -21.61
CA ASP A 186 0.87 -16.93 -20.66
C ASP A 186 -0.29 -16.02 -21.13
N LEU A 187 -0.29 -15.61 -22.40
CA LEU A 187 -1.34 -14.77 -22.99
C LEU A 187 -2.70 -15.48 -23.05
N SER A 188 -2.72 -16.76 -23.45
CA SER A 188 -3.96 -17.54 -23.61
C SER A 188 -4.62 -17.88 -22.26
N SER A 189 -3.83 -17.93 -21.19
CA SER A 189 -4.33 -18.17 -19.83
C SER A 189 -4.95 -16.93 -19.17
N LYS A 190 -4.76 -15.74 -19.77
CA LYS A 190 -5.33 -14.51 -19.21
C LYS A 190 -6.83 -14.44 -19.44
N PRO A 191 -7.61 -14.06 -18.42
CA PRO A 191 -9.04 -13.87 -18.59
C PRO A 191 -9.28 -12.70 -19.55
N MET A 192 -10.26 -12.86 -20.43
CA MET A 192 -10.69 -11.86 -21.40
C MET A 192 -11.46 -10.73 -20.69
N VAL A 193 -10.77 -9.98 -19.83
CA VAL A 193 -11.36 -8.84 -19.09
C VAL A 193 -10.86 -7.54 -19.70
N LEU A 194 -11.80 -6.62 -19.86
CA LEU A 194 -11.81 -5.49 -20.81
C LEU A 194 -10.77 -4.37 -20.54
N TRP A 195 -9.90 -4.50 -19.54
CA TRP A 195 -8.96 -3.45 -19.14
C TRP A 195 -7.61 -3.98 -18.66
N GLY A 196 -6.57 -3.67 -19.41
CA GLY A 196 -5.18 -3.89 -19.03
C GLY A 196 -4.24 -3.11 -19.95
N LEU A 197 -3.03 -2.78 -19.47
CA LEU A 197 -2.01 -2.19 -20.33
C LEU A 197 -1.30 -3.31 -21.12
N PHE A 198 -1.20 -3.12 -22.43
CA PHE A 198 -0.15 -3.77 -23.22
C PHE A 198 1.08 -2.88 -23.13
N LEU A 199 2.14 -3.38 -22.50
CA LEU A 199 3.43 -2.69 -22.36
C LEU A 199 4.48 -3.30 -23.26
#